data_AF-A0A5U3V4E2-F1
#
_entry.id   AF-A0A5U3V4E2-F1
#
_cell.length_a   1.000
_cell.length_b   1.000
_cell.length_c   1.000
_cell.angle_alpha   90.00
_cell.angle_beta   90.00
_cell.angle_gamma   90.00
#
_symmetry.space_group_name_H-M   'P 1'
#
loop_
_entity.id
_entity.type
_entity.pdbx_description
1 polymer ?
#
loop_
_entity_poly.entity_id
_entity_poly.type
_entity_poly.pdbx_seq_one_letter_code
_entity_poly.pdbx_strand_id
1 'polypeptide(L)'
;MTTEKKTAKAAGAATPKKENIPTLIYIGPTIPQISLLKHRIYRNGLSVECEKLISVIPGAKQLFVTTADFADAEKRLSDKTSVEAVMYSRVFAAMKEIN
;
A
#
# COMPACT_ATOMS: atom_id res chain seq x y z
N MET A 1 26.86 15.54 -28.49
CA MET A 1 26.36 15.47 -27.11
C MET A 1 24.87 15.17 -27.19
N THR A 2 24.49 13.88 -27.09
CA THR A 2 23.11 13.44 -27.24
C THR A 2 22.66 12.86 -25.91
N THR A 3 21.58 13.43 -25.37
CA THR A 3 21.04 13.20 -24.03
C THR A 3 20.45 11.81 -23.84
N GLU A 4 20.96 11.06 -22.87
CA GLU A 4 20.34 9.83 -22.35
C GLU A 4 19.62 10.17 -21.04
N LYS A 5 18.31 10.45 -21.11
CA LYS A 5 17.45 10.56 -19.93
C LYS A 5 16.88 9.18 -19.59
N LYS A 6 17.39 8.68 -18.47
CA LYS A 6 17.11 7.40 -17.81
C LYS A 6 15.61 7.15 -17.58
N THR A 7 15.19 5.99 -18.08
CA THR A 7 13.90 5.32 -17.97
C THR A 7 13.54 4.92 -16.54
N ALA A 8 12.30 5.18 -16.11
CA ALA A 8 11.46 4.27 -15.29
C ALA A 8 10.05 4.85 -15.16
N LYS A 9 9.14 4.33 -15.99
CA LYS A 9 7.70 4.64 -16.06
C LYS A 9 6.93 3.46 -15.46
N ALA A 10 6.36 3.65 -14.26
CA ALA A 10 5.26 2.87 -13.66
C ALA A 10 4.92 3.56 -12.32
N ALA A 11 3.69 3.89 -11.92
CA ALA A 11 2.37 3.68 -12.49
C ALA A 11 1.36 4.66 -11.82
N GLY A 12 0.35 5.09 -12.59
CA GLY A 12 -0.97 5.58 -12.14
C GLY A 12 -1.01 6.84 -11.28
N ALA A 13 -0.98 8.05 -11.84
CA ALA A 13 -2.17 8.77 -12.32
C ALA A 13 -3.25 9.02 -11.25
N ALA A 14 -3.35 10.28 -10.79
CA ALA A 14 -4.60 10.84 -10.28
C ALA A 14 -4.60 12.37 -10.47
N THR A 15 -4.84 12.80 -11.71
CA THR A 15 -5.44 14.11 -11.98
C THR A 15 -6.92 14.08 -11.58
N PRO A 16 -7.51 15.22 -11.18
CA PRO A 16 -8.74 15.28 -10.41
C PRO A 16 -9.95 15.03 -11.31
N LYS A 17 -10.66 13.92 -11.08
CA LYS A 17 -12.06 13.78 -11.52
C LYS A 17 -12.91 13.45 -10.30
N LYS A 18 -13.74 14.42 -9.93
CA LYS A 18 -14.88 14.26 -9.04
C LYS A 18 -15.82 13.23 -9.67
N GLU A 19 -15.65 11.96 -9.33
CA GLU A 19 -16.70 10.95 -9.41
C GLU A 19 -16.23 9.72 -8.63
N ASN A 20 -16.79 9.56 -7.43
CA ASN A 20 -16.76 8.36 -6.59
C ASN A 20 -15.37 7.72 -6.39
N ILE A 21 -14.44 8.42 -5.73
CA ILE A 21 -13.16 7.84 -5.32
C ILE A 21 -13.46 6.73 -4.28
N PRO A 22 -13.17 5.46 -4.56
CA PRO A 22 -13.42 4.39 -3.61
C PRO A 22 -12.58 4.60 -2.36
N THR A 23 -13.21 4.48 -1.19
CA THR A 23 -12.51 4.60 0.08
C THR A 23 -11.64 3.36 0.27
N LEU A 24 -10.33 3.56 0.36
CA LEU A 24 -9.38 2.50 0.63
C LEU A 24 -9.08 2.42 2.13
N ILE A 25 -8.75 1.24 2.61
CA ILE A 25 -8.32 0.98 3.98
C ILE A 25 -7.05 0.14 3.93
N TYR A 26 -6.10 0.51 4.78
CA TYR A 26 -4.86 -0.23 4.93
C TYR A 26 -5.01 -1.30 6.01
N ILE A 27 -4.79 -2.56 5.65
CA ILE A 27 -4.87 -3.72 6.54
C ILE A 27 -3.49 -4.27 6.93
N GLY A 28 -2.41 -3.61 6.51
CA GLY A 28 -1.05 -4.03 6.78
C GLY A 28 -0.54 -3.74 8.19
N PRO A 29 0.75 -4.00 8.46
CA PRO A 29 1.37 -3.71 9.76
C PRO A 29 1.46 -2.21 10.00
N THR A 30 1.42 -1.81 11.27
CA THR A 30 1.68 -0.42 11.63
C THR A 30 3.16 -0.09 11.38
N ILE A 31 3.41 0.95 10.58
CA ILE A 31 4.74 1.42 10.25
C ILE A 31 4.93 2.83 10.85
N PRO A 32 5.55 2.94 12.03
CA PRO A 32 5.73 4.23 12.70
C PRO A 32 6.61 5.20 11.92
N GLN A 33 7.59 4.69 11.15
CA GLN A 33 8.53 5.53 10.36
C GLN A 33 7.83 6.44 9.34
N ILE A 34 6.68 6.00 8.82
CA ILE A 34 5.86 6.75 7.85
C ILE A 34 4.46 7.04 8.39
N SER A 35 4.28 6.98 9.71
CA SER A 35 2.99 7.17 10.39
C SER A 35 1.82 6.38 9.76
N LEU A 36 2.10 5.19 9.24
CA LEU A 36 1.10 4.33 8.60
C LEU A 36 0.52 3.40 9.65
N LEU A 37 -0.68 3.72 10.14
CA LEU A 37 -1.38 2.92 11.13
C LEU A 37 -2.20 1.80 10.47
N LYS A 38 -2.31 0.65 11.14
CA LYS A 38 -3.30 -0.38 10.78
C LYS A 38 -4.71 0.23 10.77
N HIS A 39 -5.54 -0.17 9.81
CA HIS A 39 -6.91 0.32 9.56
C HIS A 39 -7.00 1.81 9.19
N ARG A 40 -5.91 2.39 8.70
CA ARG A 40 -5.93 3.77 8.19
C ARG A 40 -6.77 3.86 6.92
N ILE A 41 -7.68 4.83 6.88
CA ILE A 41 -8.62 5.04 5.79
C ILE A 41 -8.13 6.16 4.86
N TYR A 42 -8.22 5.91 3.57
CA TYR A 42 -7.82 6.81 2.48
C TYR A 42 -9.03 7.10 1.59
N ARG A 43 -9.56 8.32 1.70
CA ARG A 43 -10.76 8.76 0.97
C ARG A 43 -10.46 9.49 -0.35
N ASN A 44 -9.20 9.86 -0.57
CA ASN A 44 -8.79 10.69 -1.70
C ASN A 44 -7.53 10.15 -2.41
N GLY A 45 -7.36 8.83 -2.38
CA GLY A 45 -6.12 8.16 -2.83
C GLY A 45 -5.09 7.96 -1.72
N LEU A 46 -4.01 7.28 -2.06
CA LEU A 46 -2.91 6.95 -1.14
C LEU A 46 -2.04 8.19 -0.87
N SER A 47 -1.46 8.27 0.34
CA SER A 47 -0.45 9.29 0.64
C SER A 47 0.87 8.99 -0.06
N VAL A 48 1.68 10.02 -0.31
CA VAL A 48 3.03 9.89 -0.93
C VAL A 48 3.90 8.86 -0.20
N GLU A 49 3.78 8.78 1.13
CA GLU A 49 4.48 7.78 1.95
C GLU A 49 4.07 6.34 1.61
N CYS A 50 2.78 6.10 1.33
CA CYS A 50 2.28 4.80 0.91
C CYS A 50 2.76 4.45 -0.49
N GLU A 51 2.81 5.43 -1.39
CA GLU A 51 3.37 5.23 -2.73
C GLU A 51 4.86 4.89 -2.67
N LYS A 52 5.63 5.57 -1.80
CA LYS A 52 7.02 5.22 -1.52
C LYS A 52 7.14 3.81 -0.94
N LEU A 53 6.29 3.44 0.00
CA LEU A 53 6.26 2.09 0.56
C LEU A 53 6.01 1.05 -0.53
N ILE A 54 5.06 1.28 -1.43
CA ILE A 54 4.76 0.39 -2.56
C ILE A 54 5.94 0.36 -3.54
N SER A 55 6.67 1.46 -3.71
CA SER A 55 7.87 1.50 -4.55
C SER A 55 9.01 0.65 -3.97
N VAL A 56 9.19 0.68 -2.64
CA VAL A 56 10.19 -0.15 -1.93
C VAL A 56 9.74 -1.61 -1.84
N ILE A 57 8.46 -1.83 -1.53
CA ILE A 57 7.85 -3.13 -1.33
C ILE A 57 6.58 -3.20 -2.19
N PRO A 58 6.66 -3.63 -3.46
CA PRO A 58 5.49 -3.68 -4.36
C PRO A 58 4.35 -4.55 -3.82
N GLY A 59 4.67 -5.52 -2.96
CA GLY A 59 3.69 -6.33 -2.23
C GLY A 59 2.81 -5.54 -1.25
N ALA A 60 3.27 -4.39 -0.75
CA ALA A 60 2.50 -3.54 0.16
C ALA A 60 1.19 -3.05 -0.49
N LYS A 61 1.14 -2.97 -1.83
CA LYS A 61 -0.08 -2.62 -2.56
C LYS A 61 -1.25 -3.56 -2.26
N GLN A 62 -0.97 -4.84 -1.99
CA GLN A 62 -2.00 -5.84 -1.66
C GLN A 62 -2.64 -5.59 -0.29
N LEU A 63 -2.02 -4.78 0.56
CA LEU A 63 -2.52 -4.43 1.88
C LEU A 63 -3.45 -3.20 1.87
N PHE A 64 -3.67 -2.61 0.70
CA PHE A 64 -4.66 -1.53 0.50
C PHE A 64 -5.88 -2.11 -0.19
N VAL A 65 -6.95 -2.27 0.58
CA VAL A 65 -8.22 -2.84 0.10
C VAL A 65 -9.32 -1.79 0.14
N THR A 66 -10.42 -2.02 -0.54
CA THR A 66 -11.57 -1.12 -0.41
C THR A 66 -12.27 -1.36 0.93
N THR A 67 -12.94 -0.36 1.48
CA THR A 67 -13.73 -0.55 2.71
C THR A 67 -14.84 -1.58 2.56
N ALA A 68 -15.34 -1.82 1.34
CA ALA A 68 -16.33 -2.86 1.06
C ALA A 68 -15.74 -4.27 1.20
N ASP A 69 -14.46 -4.45 0.86
CA ASP A 69 -13.76 -5.74 0.95
C ASP A 69 -13.03 -5.92 2.30
N PHE A 70 -13.04 -4.92 3.18
CA PHE A 70 -12.31 -4.92 4.45
C PHE A 70 -12.56 -6.17 5.29
N ALA A 71 -13.81 -6.58 5.45
CA ALA A 71 -14.16 -7.75 6.25
C ALA A 71 -13.58 -9.05 5.67
N ASP A 72 -13.59 -9.20 4.33
CA ASP A 72 -13.02 -10.37 3.67
C ASP A 72 -11.49 -10.32 3.72
N ALA A 73 -10.92 -9.14 3.49
CA ALA A 73 -9.48 -8.90 3.58
C ALA A 73 -8.93 -9.10 5.00
N GLU A 74 -9.65 -8.75 6.06
CA GLU A 74 -9.26 -9.08 7.45
C GLU A 74 -9.29 -10.59 7.68
N LYS A 75 -10.29 -11.29 7.13
CA LYS A 75 -10.38 -12.75 7.21
C LYS A 75 -9.19 -13.41 6.50
N ARG A 76 -8.85 -12.95 5.30
CA ARG A 76 -7.67 -13.39 4.54
C ARG A 76 -6.37 -13.00 5.25
N LEU A 77 -6.29 -11.83 5.86
CA LEU A 77 -5.13 -11.42 6.66
C LEU A 77 -4.93 -12.31 7.91
N SER A 78 -6.03 -12.77 8.51
CA SER A 78 -5.99 -13.72 9.63
C SER A 78 -5.49 -15.10 9.19
N ASP A 79 -5.75 -15.47 7.94
CA ASP A 79 -5.30 -16.70 7.33
C ASP A 79 -3.83 -16.61 6.90
N LYS A 80 -2.95 -17.33 7.59
CA LYS A 80 -1.49 -17.29 7.35
C LYS A 80 -1.06 -17.80 5.97
N THR A 81 -1.94 -18.50 5.25
CA THR A 81 -1.65 -19.01 3.91
C THR A 81 -2.06 -18.04 2.80
N SER A 82 -2.84 -17.02 3.15
CA SER A 82 -3.31 -16.01 2.23
C SER A 82 -2.23 -15.01 1.86
N VAL A 83 -2.38 -14.43 0.68
CA VAL A 83 -1.42 -13.48 0.11
C VAL A 83 -1.25 -12.27 1.04
N GLU A 84 -2.33 -11.75 1.60
CA GLU A 84 -2.29 -10.59 2.50
C GLU A 84 -1.48 -10.85 3.76
N ALA A 85 -1.63 -12.02 4.39
CA ALA A 85 -0.85 -12.37 5.58
C ALA A 85 0.65 -12.48 5.25
N VAL A 86 0.99 -13.11 4.11
CA VAL A 86 2.37 -13.23 3.64
C VAL A 86 2.97 -11.84 3.33
N MET A 87 2.21 -10.97 2.66
CA MET A 87 2.64 -9.61 2.34
C MET A 87 2.76 -8.75 3.59
N TYR A 88 1.85 -8.90 4.55
CA TYR A 88 1.92 -8.25 5.87
C TYR A 88 3.22 -8.61 6.56
N SER A 89 3.55 -9.91 6.66
CA SER A 89 4.78 -10.36 7.30
C SER A 89 6.02 -9.86 6.59
N ARG A 90 6.00 -9.81 5.25
CA ARG A 90 7.11 -9.26 4.45
C ARG A 90 7.31 -7.77 4.68
N VAL A 91 6.23 -6.98 4.66
CA VAL A 91 6.30 -5.53 4.95
C VAL A 91 6.78 -5.31 6.37
N PHE A 92 6.25 -6.06 7.35
CA PHE A 92 6.67 -5.95 8.74
C PHE A 92 8.14 -6.30 8.95
N ALA A 93 8.62 -7.39 8.34
CA ALA A 93 10.02 -7.80 8.42
C ALA A 93 10.95 -6.76 7.78
N ALA A 94 10.63 -6.30 6.57
CA ALA A 94 11.42 -5.28 5.88
C ALA A 94 11.51 -3.98 6.67
N MET A 95 10.42 -3.54 7.31
CA MET A 95 10.47 -2.33 8.15
C MET A 95 11.20 -2.53 9.48
N LYS A 96 11.24 -3.78 9.99
CA LYS A 96 11.97 -4.13 11.21
C LYS A 96 13.49 -4.16 11.00
N GLU A 97 13.95 -4.59 9.82
CA GLU A 97 15.39 -4.61 9.48
C GLU A 97 15.99 -3.23 9.19
N ILE A 98 15.15 -2.21 8.99
CA ILE A 98 15.59 -0.82 8.75
C ILE A 98 15.86 -0.07 10.07
N ASN A 99 15.67 -0.72 11.23
CA ASN A 99 15.97 -0.18 12.57
C ASN A 99 17.11 -0.96 13.24
#